data_AF-A0A836LX66-F1
#
_entry.id   AF-A0A836LX66-F1
#
_cell.length_a   1.000
_cell.length_b   1.000
_cell.length_c   1.000
_cell.angle_alpha   90.00
_cell.angle_beta   90.00
_cell.angle_gamma   90.00
#
_symmetry.space_group_name_H-M   'P 1'
#
loop_
_entity.id
_entity.type
_entity.pdbx_description
1 polymer ?
#
loop_
_entity_poly.entity_id
_entity_poly.type
_entity_poly.pdbx_seq_one_letter_code
_entity_poly.pdbx_strand_id
1 'polypeptide(L)'
;LPWHKAVAKFTNEDISILHLKVEDILKKNPLLGYGGFYSPLIFSDRYYQRQYRMSKIEYEQHFIEGRILSTDWLKQIEYAQQFMSYFGKNKNINNNMLGSYGLKHMCEDYYGEICGQHTYISNGALIIGAILNNFNFEQYSEYHINCSFNISKKSEFYQWYKMWKYGYRPSQYLKFKILDQKYRSNS
;
A
#
# COMPACT_ATOMS: atom_id res chain seq x y z
N LEU A 1 0.70 -27.50 -21.43
CA LEU A 1 -0.40 -26.59 -21.83
C LEU A 1 0.17 -25.55 -22.80
N PRO A 2 -0.55 -25.13 -23.86
CA PRO A 2 -0.17 -23.98 -24.68
C PRO A 2 0.07 -22.75 -23.78
N TRP A 3 1.10 -21.93 -24.04
CA TRP A 3 1.58 -20.88 -23.11
C TRP A 3 0.47 -19.96 -22.58
N HIS A 4 -0.43 -19.50 -23.45
CA HIS A 4 -1.64 -18.73 -23.16
C HIS A 4 -2.59 -19.40 -22.14
N LYS A 5 -2.73 -20.73 -22.18
CA LYS A 5 -3.53 -21.49 -21.19
C LYS A 5 -2.78 -21.70 -19.88
N ALA A 6 -1.45 -21.72 -19.90
CA ALA A 6 -0.65 -21.75 -18.68
C ALA A 6 -0.73 -20.38 -17.97
N VAL A 7 -0.54 -19.27 -18.69
CA VAL A 7 -0.66 -17.90 -18.17
C VAL A 7 -2.04 -17.64 -17.56
N ALA A 8 -3.12 -18.00 -18.26
CA ALA A 8 -4.48 -17.83 -17.75
C ALA A 8 -4.78 -18.68 -16.50
N LYS A 9 -4.11 -19.84 -16.35
CA LYS A 9 -4.27 -20.72 -15.19
C LYS A 9 -3.47 -20.21 -13.99
N PHE A 10 -2.25 -19.72 -14.22
CA PHE A 10 -1.43 -19.03 -13.21
C PHE A 10 -2.15 -17.79 -12.67
N THR A 11 -2.70 -16.92 -13.54
CA THR A 11 -3.40 -15.71 -13.09
C THR A 11 -4.65 -16.02 -12.26
N ASN A 12 -5.40 -17.08 -12.56
CA ASN A 12 -6.60 -17.44 -11.80
C ASN A 12 -6.29 -18.16 -10.47
N GLU A 13 -5.26 -19.00 -10.43
CA GLU A 13 -4.82 -19.66 -9.19
C GLU A 13 -4.17 -18.66 -8.22
N ASP A 14 -3.35 -17.72 -8.72
CA ASP A 14 -2.69 -16.71 -7.88
C ASP A 14 -3.67 -15.70 -7.29
N ILE A 15 -4.69 -15.25 -8.06
CA ILE A 15 -5.77 -14.40 -7.53
C ILE A 15 -6.55 -15.14 -6.44
N SER A 16 -6.80 -16.44 -6.61
CA SER A 16 -7.46 -17.26 -5.58
C SER A 16 -6.61 -17.36 -4.30
N ILE A 17 -5.29 -17.47 -4.41
CA ILE A 17 -4.40 -17.57 -3.23
C ILE A 17 -4.27 -16.22 -2.53
N LEU A 18 -4.09 -15.13 -3.29
CA LEU A 18 -4.03 -13.79 -2.71
C LEU A 18 -5.33 -13.46 -1.99
N HIS A 19 -6.48 -13.73 -2.62
CA HIS A 19 -7.80 -13.53 -2.02
C HIS A 19 -7.88 -14.22 -0.65
N LEU A 20 -7.55 -15.51 -0.56
CA LEU A 20 -7.60 -16.27 0.70
C LEU A 20 -6.67 -15.68 1.78
N LYS A 21 -5.46 -15.24 1.40
CA LYS A 21 -4.52 -14.58 2.32
C LYS A 21 -5.09 -13.25 2.83
N VAL A 22 -5.69 -12.46 1.96
CA VAL A 22 -6.28 -11.18 2.33
C VAL A 22 -7.48 -11.38 3.26
N GLU A 23 -8.34 -12.36 2.99
CA GLU A 23 -9.44 -12.70 3.90
C GLU A 23 -8.94 -13.09 5.29
N ASP A 24 -7.89 -13.90 5.39
CA ASP A 24 -7.28 -14.26 6.68
C ASP A 24 -6.74 -13.03 7.41
N ILE A 25 -6.07 -12.11 6.71
CA ILE A 25 -5.61 -10.83 7.27
C ILE A 25 -6.78 -10.01 7.79
N LEU A 26 -7.86 -9.87 7.02
CA LEU A 26 -9.05 -9.12 7.41
C LEU A 26 -9.79 -9.78 8.58
N LYS A 27 -9.78 -11.12 8.69
CA LYS A 27 -10.32 -11.84 9.85
C LYS A 27 -9.52 -11.54 11.11
N LYS A 28 -8.20 -11.53 11.03
CA LYS A 28 -7.29 -11.20 12.14
C LYS A 28 -7.30 -9.72 12.52
N ASN A 29 -7.66 -8.84 11.58
CA ASN A 29 -7.70 -7.40 11.76
C ASN A 29 -9.11 -6.88 11.41
N PRO A 30 -10.11 -7.08 12.29
CA PRO A 30 -11.51 -6.81 11.97
C PRO A 30 -11.83 -5.33 11.73
N LEU A 31 -10.96 -4.42 12.19
CA LEU A 31 -11.09 -3.00 11.93
C LEU A 31 -10.38 -2.57 10.65
N LEU A 32 -9.66 -3.43 9.94
CA LEU A 32 -9.02 -3.09 8.67
C LEU A 32 -9.99 -3.27 7.49
N GLY A 33 -10.04 -2.29 6.59
CA GLY A 33 -10.81 -2.32 5.35
C GLY A 33 -10.20 -1.44 4.27
N TYR A 34 -10.93 -1.16 3.18
CA TYR A 34 -10.44 -0.39 2.02
C TYR A 34 -9.73 0.93 2.39
N GLY A 35 -10.32 1.74 3.28
CA GLY A 35 -9.77 3.03 3.70
C GLY A 35 -8.61 2.97 4.70
N GLY A 36 -8.23 1.77 5.17
CA GLY A 36 -7.36 1.58 6.33
C GLY A 36 -8.15 1.09 7.54
N PHE A 37 -7.71 1.45 8.75
CA PHE A 37 -8.43 1.06 9.96
C PHE A 37 -9.72 1.87 10.13
N TYR A 38 -10.76 1.23 10.66
CA TYR A 38 -12.00 1.88 11.05
C TYR A 38 -11.72 2.88 12.16
N SER A 39 -12.19 4.12 11.95
CA SER A 39 -12.16 5.16 12.97
C SER A 39 -13.56 5.70 13.22
N PRO A 40 -14.10 5.59 14.45
CA PRO A 40 -15.35 6.26 14.82
C PRO A 40 -15.17 7.78 14.95
N LEU A 41 -13.92 8.25 15.10
CA LEU A 41 -13.59 9.66 15.23
C LEU A 41 -13.41 10.37 13.88
N ILE A 42 -13.55 9.66 12.76
CA ILE A 42 -13.48 10.25 11.42
C ILE A 42 -14.50 11.38 11.24
N PHE A 43 -15.61 11.33 11.98
CA PHE A 43 -16.63 12.39 12.01
C PHE A 43 -16.27 13.58 12.87
N SER A 44 -15.31 13.48 13.78
CA SER A 44 -14.79 14.65 14.51
C SER A 44 -13.75 15.42 13.70
N ASP A 45 -13.20 14.79 12.65
CA ASP A 45 -12.23 15.39 11.76
C ASP A 45 -12.94 16.26 10.68
N ARG A 46 -12.70 17.57 10.76
CA ARG A 46 -13.26 18.56 9.81
C ARG A 46 -12.89 18.29 8.35
N TYR A 47 -11.78 17.63 8.07
CA TYR A 47 -11.37 17.29 6.71
C TYR A 47 -12.29 16.20 6.11
N TYR A 48 -12.58 15.17 6.90
CA TYR A 48 -13.44 14.06 6.48
C TYR A 48 -14.91 14.46 6.39
N GLN A 49 -15.41 15.28 7.32
CA GLN A 49 -16.76 15.83 7.22
C GLN A 49 -16.98 16.62 5.91
N ARG A 50 -15.97 17.38 5.46
CA ARG A 50 -16.05 18.19 4.24
C ARG A 50 -16.02 17.36 2.96
N GLN A 51 -15.23 16.29 2.93
CA GLN A 51 -15.03 15.46 1.74
C GLN A 51 -16.14 14.42 1.57
N TYR A 52 -16.64 13.82 2.65
CA TYR A 52 -17.48 12.61 2.55
C TYR A 52 -18.96 12.83 2.82
N ARG A 53 -19.40 13.89 3.52
CA ARG A 53 -20.82 14.19 3.80
C ARG A 53 -21.70 12.98 4.20
N MET A 54 -21.09 11.92 4.72
CA MET A 54 -21.78 10.70 5.14
C MET A 54 -22.25 10.86 6.59
N SER A 55 -23.40 10.28 6.91
CA SER A 55 -23.82 10.00 8.26
C SER A 55 -23.00 8.86 8.87
N LYS A 56 -23.12 8.67 10.19
CA LYS A 56 -22.48 7.56 10.91
C LYS A 56 -22.84 6.19 10.31
N ILE A 57 -24.13 6.01 10.01
CA ILE A 57 -24.67 4.76 9.46
C ILE A 57 -24.11 4.51 8.05
N GLU A 58 -24.06 5.54 7.20
CA GLU A 58 -23.51 5.42 5.85
C GLU A 58 -22.03 5.06 5.85
N TYR A 59 -21.25 5.60 6.79
CA TYR A 59 -19.84 5.23 6.93
C TYR A 59 -19.63 3.81 7.47
N GLU A 60 -20.42 3.38 8.44
CA GLU A 60 -20.38 2.00 8.94
C GLU A 60 -20.71 1.02 7.81
N GLN A 61 -21.73 1.33 7.01
CA GLN A 61 -22.10 0.56 5.83
C GLN A 61 -20.98 0.57 4.78
N HIS A 62 -20.44 1.75 4.46
CA HIS A 62 -19.31 1.89 3.53
C HIS A 62 -18.06 1.14 4.01
N PHE A 63 -17.80 1.08 5.32
CA PHE A 63 -16.71 0.30 5.88
C PHE A 63 -16.95 -1.21 5.69
N ILE A 64 -18.16 -1.70 5.97
CA ILE A 64 -18.53 -3.11 5.79
C ILE A 64 -18.43 -3.49 4.30
N GLU A 65 -19.00 -2.68 3.41
CA GLU A 65 -18.93 -2.87 1.96
C GLU A 65 -17.49 -2.80 1.45
N GLY A 66 -16.70 -1.88 1.98
CA GLY A 66 -15.27 -1.73 1.70
C GLY A 66 -14.40 -2.88 2.22
N ARG A 67 -14.98 -3.92 2.83
CA ARG A 67 -14.29 -5.18 3.13
C ARG A 67 -14.59 -6.28 2.13
N ILE A 68 -15.50 -6.05 1.18
CA ILE A 68 -15.74 -6.94 0.05
C ILE A 68 -14.55 -6.81 -0.92
N LEU A 69 -13.88 -7.92 -1.19
CA LEU A 69 -12.69 -7.97 -2.04
C LEU A 69 -13.08 -7.90 -3.53
N SER A 70 -13.24 -6.67 -4.03
CA SER A 70 -13.39 -6.44 -5.47
C SER A 70 -12.09 -6.76 -6.23
N THR A 71 -12.21 -7.05 -7.52
CA THR A 71 -11.06 -7.28 -8.41
C THR A 71 -10.10 -6.08 -8.42
N ASP A 72 -10.65 -4.87 -8.39
CA ASP A 72 -9.86 -3.64 -8.38
C ASP A 72 -9.09 -3.49 -7.08
N TRP A 73 -9.70 -3.80 -5.93
CA TRP A 73 -9.01 -3.71 -4.66
C TRP A 73 -7.92 -4.78 -4.52
N LEU A 74 -8.17 -6.00 -5.00
CA LEU A 74 -7.15 -7.05 -5.07
C LEU A 74 -5.95 -6.61 -5.93
N LYS A 75 -6.20 -5.98 -7.09
CA LYS A 75 -5.14 -5.43 -7.94
C LYS A 75 -4.34 -4.33 -7.22
N GLN A 76 -5.01 -3.44 -6.47
CA GLN A 76 -4.32 -2.45 -5.63
C GLN A 76 -3.47 -3.11 -4.55
N ILE A 77 -3.92 -4.23 -3.96
CA ILE A 77 -3.18 -5.01 -2.97
C ILE A 77 -1.95 -5.67 -3.62
N GLU A 78 -2.05 -6.18 -4.84
CA GLU A 78 -0.91 -6.73 -5.59
C GLU A 78 0.17 -5.68 -5.81
N TYR A 79 -0.23 -4.50 -6.30
CA TYR A 79 0.68 -3.36 -6.46
C TYR A 79 1.32 -2.96 -5.13
N ALA A 80 0.51 -2.81 -4.08
CA ALA A 80 1.03 -2.53 -2.75
C ALA A 80 2.00 -3.61 -2.24
N GLN A 81 1.70 -4.89 -2.45
CA GLN A 81 2.55 -6.00 -2.02
C GLN A 81 3.88 -5.97 -2.77
N GLN A 82 3.87 -5.81 -4.09
CA GLN A 82 5.10 -5.73 -4.87
C GLN A 82 5.91 -4.48 -4.49
N PHE A 83 5.28 -3.32 -4.34
CA PHE A 83 5.94 -2.09 -3.88
C PHE A 83 6.59 -2.26 -2.52
N MET A 84 5.88 -2.84 -1.56
CA MET A 84 6.39 -3.07 -0.20
C MET A 84 7.57 -4.05 -0.17
N SER A 85 7.67 -4.96 -1.15
CA SER A 85 8.79 -5.91 -1.27
C SER A 85 10.14 -5.23 -1.52
N TYR A 86 10.15 -4.00 -2.06
CA TYR A 86 11.38 -3.26 -2.32
C TYR A 86 12.00 -2.64 -1.07
N PHE A 87 11.26 -2.58 0.04
CA PHE A 87 11.72 -1.96 1.27
C PHE A 87 12.42 -2.96 2.18
N GLY A 88 13.52 -2.51 2.78
CA GLY A 88 14.13 -3.19 3.92
C GLY A 88 13.32 -2.99 5.20
N LYS A 89 13.49 -3.88 6.17
CA LYS A 89 12.84 -3.82 7.49
C LYS A 89 13.81 -3.36 8.57
N ASN A 90 13.32 -2.57 9.51
CA ASN A 90 13.97 -2.29 10.78
C ASN A 90 13.48 -3.28 11.85
N LYS A 91 14.28 -3.45 12.92
CA LYS A 91 13.86 -4.27 14.07
C LYS A 91 12.61 -3.69 14.76
N ASN A 92 12.58 -2.38 14.94
CA ASN A 92 11.53 -1.66 15.64
C ASN A 92 10.75 -0.74 14.69
N ILE A 93 9.49 -0.49 15.03
CA ILE A 93 8.70 0.56 14.42
C ILE A 93 9.22 1.91 14.91
N ASN A 94 9.26 2.89 14.02
CA ASN A 94 9.61 4.27 14.38
C ASN A 94 8.45 5.17 13.96
N ASN A 95 7.73 5.67 14.97
CA ASN A 95 6.49 6.43 14.78
C ASN A 95 6.72 7.85 14.22
N ASN A 96 7.97 8.31 14.13
CA ASN A 96 8.34 9.54 13.41
C ASN A 96 8.59 9.30 11.90
N MET A 97 8.25 8.12 11.38
CA MET A 97 8.44 7.75 9.97
C MET A 97 7.17 7.94 9.13
N LEU A 98 7.31 7.72 7.81
CA LEU A 98 6.18 7.71 6.89
C LEU A 98 5.23 6.57 7.30
N GLY A 99 4.04 6.92 7.77
CA GLY A 99 2.97 5.95 7.96
C GLY A 99 2.32 5.54 6.66
N SER A 100 1.27 4.72 6.80
CA SER A 100 0.53 4.15 5.68
C SER A 100 0.07 5.19 4.67
N TYR A 101 -0.46 6.33 5.10
CA TYR A 101 -0.93 7.37 4.18
C TYR A 101 0.18 7.92 3.27
N GLY A 102 1.36 8.19 3.84
CA GLY A 102 2.49 8.70 3.07
C GLY A 102 3.07 7.65 2.12
N LEU A 103 3.18 6.41 2.58
CA LEU A 103 3.63 5.28 1.75
C LEU A 103 2.65 4.94 0.63
N LYS A 104 1.35 5.08 0.89
CA LYS A 104 0.28 4.92 -0.11
C LYS A 104 0.51 5.87 -1.28
N HIS A 105 0.74 7.15 -1.01
CA HIS A 105 1.07 8.11 -2.07
C HIS A 105 2.39 7.83 -2.78
N MET A 106 3.40 7.29 -2.08
CA MET A 106 4.63 6.85 -2.75
C MET A 106 4.39 5.67 -3.70
N CYS A 107 3.49 4.75 -3.33
CA CYS A 107 3.07 3.64 -4.19
C CYS A 107 2.31 4.15 -5.42
N GLU A 108 1.38 5.09 -5.23
CA GLU A 108 0.64 5.76 -6.32
C GLU A 108 1.58 6.50 -7.29
N ASP A 109 2.58 7.22 -6.76
CA ASP A 109 3.60 7.88 -7.56
C ASP A 109 4.40 6.86 -8.39
N TYR A 110 4.87 5.78 -7.75
CA TYR A 110 5.70 4.76 -8.40
C TYR A 110 4.95 4.01 -9.51
N TYR A 111 3.73 3.53 -9.24
CA TYR A 111 2.94 2.87 -10.26
C TYR A 111 2.32 3.85 -11.26
N GLY A 112 2.09 5.10 -10.86
CA GLY A 112 1.69 6.16 -11.77
C GLY A 112 2.69 6.36 -12.89
N GLU A 113 3.98 6.35 -12.53
CA GLU A 113 5.09 6.41 -13.48
C GLU A 113 5.20 5.14 -14.33
N ILE A 114 5.22 3.96 -13.70
CA ILE A 114 5.43 2.68 -14.40
C ILE A 114 4.29 2.37 -15.37
N CYS A 115 3.05 2.59 -14.94
CA CYS A 115 1.88 2.32 -15.76
C CYS A 115 1.59 3.44 -16.77
N GLY A 116 2.27 4.58 -16.69
CA GLY A 116 2.03 5.75 -17.55
C GLY A 116 0.66 6.41 -17.35
N GLN A 117 -0.03 6.13 -16.24
CA GLN A 117 -1.35 6.66 -15.92
C GLN A 117 -1.57 6.72 -14.41
N HIS A 118 -2.44 7.62 -13.95
CA HIS A 118 -2.77 7.71 -12.54
C HIS A 118 -3.23 6.37 -11.98
N THR A 119 -2.50 5.85 -10.99
CA THR A 119 -2.78 4.57 -10.35
C THR A 119 -3.11 4.81 -8.89
N TYR A 120 -4.41 4.81 -8.57
CA TYR A 120 -4.87 4.95 -7.19
C TYR A 120 -4.63 3.66 -6.39
N ILE A 121 -4.20 3.81 -5.13
CA ILE A 121 -3.96 2.68 -4.21
C ILE A 121 -4.69 2.98 -2.92
N SER A 122 -5.67 2.19 -2.49
CA SER A 122 -6.32 2.47 -1.20
C SER A 122 -5.34 2.32 -0.02
N ASN A 123 -5.55 3.09 1.06
CA ASN A 123 -4.69 3.00 2.24
C ASN A 123 -4.75 1.60 2.87
N GLY A 124 -5.92 0.96 2.84
CA GLY A 124 -6.08 -0.44 3.23
C GLY A 124 -5.28 -1.40 2.36
N ALA A 125 -5.25 -1.19 1.04
CA ALA A 125 -4.44 -2.01 0.14
C ALA A 125 -2.95 -1.94 0.51
N LEU A 126 -2.43 -0.75 0.82
CA LEU A 126 -1.05 -0.61 1.27
C LEU A 126 -0.79 -1.35 2.58
N ILE A 127 -1.66 -1.19 3.59
CA ILE A 127 -1.51 -1.86 4.89
C ILE A 127 -1.48 -3.39 4.71
N ILE A 128 -2.41 -3.93 3.91
CA ILE A 128 -2.46 -5.36 3.60
C ILE A 128 -1.20 -5.80 2.85
N GLY A 129 -0.75 -5.04 1.85
CA GLY A 129 0.49 -5.31 1.13
C GLY A 129 1.74 -5.35 2.04
N ALA A 130 1.78 -4.50 3.07
CA ALA A 130 2.83 -4.52 4.08
C ALA A 130 2.75 -5.77 4.97
N ILE A 131 1.54 -6.16 5.41
CA ILE A 131 1.32 -7.39 6.21
C ILE A 131 1.73 -8.63 5.40
N LEU A 132 1.36 -8.71 4.13
CA LEU A 132 1.75 -9.81 3.22
C LEU A 132 3.27 -9.92 3.05
N ASN A 133 3.99 -8.81 3.18
CA ASN A 133 5.45 -8.78 3.19
C ASN A 133 6.05 -8.97 4.60
N ASN A 134 5.27 -9.34 5.62
CA ASN A 134 5.70 -9.53 7.00
C ASN A 134 6.33 -8.28 7.64
N PHE A 135 5.80 -7.09 7.36
CA PHE A 135 6.12 -5.89 8.15
C PHE A 135 5.33 -5.88 9.45
N ASN A 136 5.98 -5.44 10.53
CA ASN A 136 5.29 -5.10 11.76
C ASN A 136 4.66 -3.73 11.60
N PHE A 137 3.47 -3.54 12.18
CA PHE A 137 2.75 -2.27 12.14
C PHE A 137 2.20 -1.89 13.52
N GLU A 138 1.98 -0.60 13.72
CA GLU A 138 1.37 -0.02 14.91
C GLU A 138 0.41 1.08 14.47
N GLN A 139 -0.87 0.93 14.78
CA GLN A 139 -1.87 1.97 14.51
C GLN A 139 -1.55 3.21 15.35
N TYR A 140 -1.69 4.42 14.79
CA TYR A 140 -1.31 5.64 15.52
C TYR A 140 -2.11 5.83 16.82
N SER A 141 -3.36 5.39 16.82
CA SER A 141 -4.21 5.19 17.99
C SER A 141 -5.34 4.23 17.60
N GLU A 142 -6.06 3.69 18.58
CA GLU A 142 -7.22 2.81 18.35
C GLU A 142 -8.32 3.42 17.45
N TYR A 143 -8.33 4.74 17.30
CA TYR A 143 -9.28 5.48 16.47
C TYR A 143 -8.64 6.13 15.24
N HIS A 144 -7.43 5.74 14.83
CA HIS A 144 -6.78 6.37 13.69
C HIS A 144 -6.73 5.45 12.47
N ILE A 145 -7.10 5.95 11.30
CA ILE A 145 -7.17 5.11 10.08
C ILE A 145 -5.80 4.64 9.57
N ASN A 146 -4.73 5.35 9.96
CA ASN A 146 -3.35 5.09 9.52
C ASN A 146 -2.52 4.42 10.61
N CYS A 147 -1.47 3.73 10.17
CA CYS A 147 -0.48 3.08 11.02
C CYS A 147 0.96 3.39 10.59
N SER A 148 1.91 3.12 11.49
CA SER A 148 3.34 3.06 11.20
C SER A 148 3.76 1.65 10.82
N PHE A 149 4.89 1.53 10.12
CA PHE A 149 5.55 0.25 9.84
C PHE A 149 7.02 0.27 10.27
N ASN A 150 7.60 -0.90 10.47
CA ASN A 150 9.05 -1.06 10.68
C ASN A 150 9.84 -1.00 9.35
N ILE A 151 9.63 0.03 8.53
CA ILE A 151 10.34 0.22 7.25
C ILE A 151 11.71 0.87 7.47
N SER A 152 12.70 0.46 6.68
CA SER A 152 14.03 1.08 6.65
C SER A 152 14.14 2.14 5.56
N LYS A 153 14.36 3.40 5.96
CA LYS A 153 14.75 4.49 5.04
C LYS A 153 16.17 4.31 4.48
N LYS A 154 16.99 3.43 5.06
CA LYS A 154 18.32 3.12 4.53
C LYS A 154 18.27 2.13 3.37
N SER A 155 17.11 1.55 3.09
CA SER A 155 16.91 0.67 1.93
C SER A 155 17.22 1.40 0.62
N GLU A 156 17.78 0.65 -0.33
CA GLU A 156 18.16 1.18 -1.64
C GLU A 156 16.99 1.83 -2.35
N PHE A 157 15.83 1.17 -2.33
CA PHE A 157 14.61 1.67 -2.96
C PHE A 157 14.17 3.02 -2.39
N TYR A 158 14.10 3.18 -1.06
CA TYR A 158 13.71 4.46 -0.47
C TYR A 158 14.68 5.58 -0.83
N GLN A 159 15.99 5.29 -0.82
CA GLN A 159 17.02 6.25 -1.21
C GLN A 159 16.89 6.64 -2.69
N TRP A 160 16.65 5.66 -3.57
CA TRP A 160 16.38 5.90 -4.98
C TRP A 160 15.11 6.72 -5.21
N TYR A 161 13.98 6.35 -4.59
CA TYR A 161 12.72 7.08 -4.71
C TYR A 161 12.89 8.56 -4.35
N LYS A 162 13.63 8.85 -3.27
CA LYS A 162 13.91 10.23 -2.87
C LYS A 162 14.70 10.99 -3.94
N MET A 163 15.70 10.35 -4.55
CA MET A 163 16.50 10.92 -5.64
C MET A 163 15.67 11.15 -6.91
N TRP A 164 14.78 10.20 -7.22
CA TRP A 164 13.89 10.29 -8.38
C TRP A 164 12.84 11.39 -8.21
N LYS A 165 12.10 11.40 -7.10
CA LYS A 165 10.98 12.33 -6.87
C LYS A 165 11.42 13.76 -6.55
N TYR A 166 12.53 13.93 -5.82
CA TYR A 166 12.96 15.24 -5.30
C TYR A 166 14.31 15.71 -5.85
N GLY A 167 14.89 14.96 -6.79
CA GLY A 167 16.21 15.23 -7.35
C GLY A 167 17.37 14.63 -6.55
N TYR A 168 18.51 14.48 -7.22
CA TYR A 168 19.76 13.98 -6.66
C TYR A 168 20.88 15.00 -6.82
N ARG A 169 21.91 14.91 -5.96
CA ARG A 169 23.13 15.72 -6.10
C ARG A 169 23.99 15.15 -7.24
N PRO A 170 24.74 15.97 -7.99
CA PRO A 170 25.61 15.46 -9.07
C PRO A 170 26.54 14.32 -8.66
N SER A 171 27.08 14.35 -7.43
CA SER A 171 27.91 13.27 -6.86
C SER A 171 27.18 11.92 -6.71
N GLN A 172 25.86 11.91 -6.74
CA GLN A 172 25.01 10.72 -6.66
C GLN A 172 24.58 10.21 -8.03
N TYR A 173 24.97 10.87 -9.13
CA TYR A 173 24.48 10.56 -10.48
C TYR A 173 24.67 9.10 -10.89
N LEU A 174 25.86 8.53 -10.67
CA LEU A 174 26.13 7.14 -11.02
C LEU A 174 25.27 6.17 -10.21
N LYS A 175 25.15 6.43 -8.90
CA LYS A 175 24.28 5.65 -8.02
C LYS A 175 22.83 5.74 -8.45
N PHE A 176 22.36 6.94 -8.80
CA PHE A 176 21.02 7.16 -9.31
C PHE A 176 20.80 6.33 -10.58
N LYS A 177 21.67 6.44 -11.60
CA LYS A 177 21.55 5.67 -12.85
C LYS A 177 21.41 4.16 -12.63
N ILE A 178 22.26 3.58 -11.78
CA ILE A 178 22.24 2.14 -11.48
C ILE A 178 20.90 1.74 -10.84
N LEU A 179 20.44 2.51 -9.85
CA LEU A 179 19.18 2.21 -9.16
C LEU A 179 17.95 2.49 -10.03
N ASP A 180 18.00 3.52 -10.89
CA ASP A 180 16.94 3.84 -11.83
C ASP A 180 16.74 2.72 -12.84
N GLN A 181 17.83 2.17 -13.36
CA GLN A 181 17.78 0.97 -14.21
C GLN A 181 17.14 -0.22 -13.47
N LYS A 182 17.50 -0.43 -12.20
CA LYS A 182 16.97 -1.53 -11.38
C LYS A 182 15.45 -1.42 -11.13
N TYR A 183 14.96 -0.21 -10.84
CA TYR A 183 13.60 -0.02 -10.33
C TYR A 183 12.59 0.51 -11.35
N ARG A 184 13.03 1.05 -12.50
CA ARG A 184 12.16 1.45 -13.62
C ARG A 184 12.29 0.58 -14.87
N SER A 185 13.41 -0.12 -15.08
CA SER A 185 13.62 -0.88 -16.33
C SER A 185 13.15 -2.34 -16.29
N ASN A 186 12.52 -2.78 -15.19
CA ASN A 186 11.93 -4.11 -15.06
C ASN A 186 10.39 -4.12 -15.25
N SER A 187 9.84 -3.09 -15.90
CA SER A 187 8.44 -2.98 -16.31
C SER A 187 8.32 -2.88 -17.81
#